data_AF-A0A6A3PLR2-F1
#
_entry.id   AF-A0A6A3PLR2-F1
#
_cell.length_a   1.000
_cell.length_b   1.000
_cell.length_c   1.000
_cell.angle_alpha   90.00
_cell.angle_beta   90.00
_cell.angle_gamma   90.00
#
_symmetry.space_group_name_H-M   'P 1'
#
loop_
_entity.id
_entity.type
_entity.pdbx_description
1 polymer ?
#
loop_
_entity_poly.entity_id
_entity_poly.type
_entity_poly.pdbx_seq_one_letter_code
_entity_poly.pdbx_strand_id
1 'polypeptide(L)'
;MFLQLWHTGRIGPPLNQPGGILPVSSSSKLETIRAGKKIVTREERMEPVPLRALETSEIPGIVADYRAAAENSIAAGFYGVELHAANGYLLEQFLHDGINDRTDRYGGSVESRARFLFEAVEAIFESLGSSKVDIRLSHFGSSFGDKDSDPIATYTHVLERLNEYDLAYAHLIEPRGYHVRNPIAPEKGSARQFRET
;
A
#
# COMPACT_ATOMS: atom_id res chain seq x y z
N MET A 1 4.55 -2.40 -21.23
CA MET A 1 4.79 -1.45 -20.11
C MET A 1 3.59 -1.53 -19.17
N PHE A 2 3.84 -1.52 -17.87
CA PHE A 2 2.81 -1.54 -16.82
C PHE A 2 2.72 -0.14 -16.19
N LEU A 3 1.50 0.29 -15.82
CA LEU A 3 1.28 1.55 -15.11
C LEU A 3 1.07 1.27 -13.61
N GLN A 4 1.84 1.94 -12.75
CA GLN A 4 1.68 1.78 -11.30
C GLN A 4 0.50 2.61 -10.77
N LEU A 5 -0.46 1.95 -10.12
CA LEU A 5 -1.62 2.57 -9.48
C LEU A 5 -1.27 2.94 -8.04
N TRP A 6 -1.47 4.20 -7.66
CA TRP A 6 -0.95 4.74 -6.42
C TRP A 6 -1.95 5.65 -5.69
N HIS A 7 -2.12 5.42 -4.40
CA HIS A 7 -2.81 6.31 -3.48
C HIS A 7 -1.90 6.61 -2.27
N THR A 8 -1.57 7.87 -2.03
CA THR A 8 -0.58 8.28 -1.01
C THR A 8 -1.07 8.13 0.43
N GLY A 9 -2.39 8.15 0.63
CA GLY A 9 -3.00 8.11 1.96
C GLY A 9 -2.52 9.29 2.82
N ARG A 10 -2.02 9.01 4.03
CA ARG A 10 -1.53 10.05 4.96
C ARG A 10 -0.35 10.88 4.46
N ILE A 11 0.31 10.48 3.37
CA ILE A 11 1.47 11.16 2.76
C ILE A 11 1.00 12.09 1.62
N GLY A 12 -0.02 12.90 1.87
CA GLY A 12 -0.63 13.79 0.88
C GLY A 12 -1.31 15.00 1.55
N PRO A 13 -0.53 15.98 2.04
CA PRO A 13 -1.05 17.08 2.87
C PRO A 13 -2.05 17.96 2.09
N PRO A 14 -2.85 18.79 2.77
CA PRO A 14 -3.88 19.64 2.15
C PRO A 14 -3.41 20.45 0.94
N LEU A 15 -2.16 20.92 0.91
CA LEU A 15 -1.61 21.68 -0.22
C LEU A 15 -1.53 20.85 -1.52
N ASN A 16 -1.53 19.52 -1.41
CA ASN A 16 -1.57 18.58 -2.53
C ASN A 16 -2.97 18.03 -2.81
N GLN A 17 -3.98 18.39 -2.00
CA GLN A 17 -5.33 17.84 -2.10
C GLN A 17 -6.29 18.83 -2.77
N PRO A 18 -7.22 18.33 -3.62
CA PRO A 18 -8.30 19.16 -4.13
C PRO A 18 -9.10 19.80 -2.99
N GLY A 19 -9.27 21.12 -3.02
CA GLY A 19 -10.02 21.84 -1.98
C GLY A 19 -9.35 21.89 -0.61
N GLY A 20 -8.08 21.48 -0.48
CA GLY A 20 -7.37 21.54 0.80
C GLY A 20 -7.90 20.58 1.86
N ILE A 21 -8.53 19.48 1.45
CA ILE A 21 -9.05 18.48 2.37
C ILE A 21 -7.92 17.76 3.13
N LEU A 22 -8.24 17.24 4.31
CA LEU A 22 -7.28 16.46 5.08
C LEU A 22 -6.94 15.15 4.37
N PRO A 23 -5.67 14.71 4.40
CA PRO A 23 -5.31 13.38 3.95
C PRO A 23 -6.06 12.29 4.73
N VAL A 24 -6.25 11.15 4.08
CA VAL A 24 -6.94 9.98 4.64
C VAL A 24 -5.99 8.82 4.89
N SER A 25 -6.32 7.96 5.84
CA SER A 25 -5.53 6.78 6.22
C SER A 25 -6.41 5.72 6.88
N SER A 26 -5.81 4.61 7.31
CA SER A 26 -6.46 3.62 8.19
C SER A 26 -6.75 4.17 9.59
N SER A 27 -5.92 5.10 10.08
CA SER A 27 -5.98 5.74 11.41
C SER A 27 -6.01 7.26 11.29
N SER A 28 -6.37 7.98 12.36
CA SER A 28 -6.23 9.44 12.48
C SER A 28 -5.03 9.89 13.32
N LYS A 29 -4.22 8.93 13.82
CA LYS A 29 -3.10 9.18 14.73
C LYS A 29 -1.88 9.76 14.02
N LEU A 30 -1.53 11.01 14.29
CA LEU A 30 -0.41 11.70 13.65
C LEU A 30 0.95 11.10 14.03
N GLU A 31 1.08 10.58 15.25
CA GLU A 31 2.28 9.96 15.80
C GLU A 31 2.74 8.71 15.03
N THR A 32 1.85 8.14 14.23
CA THR A 32 2.17 7.04 13.32
C THR A 32 3.06 7.49 12.15
N ILE A 33 3.21 8.81 11.92
CA ILE A 33 4.18 9.41 10.99
C ILE A 33 5.45 9.78 11.77
N ARG A 34 6.60 9.31 11.32
CA ARG A 34 7.89 9.57 12.01
C ARG A 34 8.15 11.08 12.13
N ALA A 35 8.36 11.54 13.37
CA ALA A 35 8.76 12.91 13.67
C ALA A 35 9.99 13.36 12.86
N GLY A 36 9.94 14.56 12.29
CA GLY A 36 11.01 15.17 11.49
C GLY A 36 11.10 14.68 10.03
N LYS A 37 10.19 13.81 9.57
CA LYS A 37 10.05 13.51 8.14
C LYS A 37 9.12 14.53 7.48
N LYS A 38 9.72 15.46 6.74
CA LYS A 38 8.96 16.42 5.95
C LYS A 38 8.30 15.75 4.74
N ILE A 39 7.03 16.03 4.53
CA ILE A 39 6.25 15.59 3.37
C ILE A 39 6.43 16.60 2.25
N VAL A 40 6.62 16.11 1.02
CA VAL A 40 6.76 16.96 -0.16
C VAL A 40 5.40 17.54 -0.51
N THR A 41 5.32 18.86 -0.63
CA THR A 41 4.15 19.56 -1.16
C THR A 41 4.45 20.13 -2.54
N ARG A 42 3.42 20.70 -3.18
CA ARG A 42 3.57 21.50 -4.40
C ARG A 42 4.52 22.69 -4.25
N GLU A 43 4.72 23.21 -3.04
CA GLU A 43 5.53 24.40 -2.77
C GLU A 43 6.84 24.04 -2.07
N GLU A 44 6.75 23.49 -0.86
CA GLU A 44 7.91 23.15 -0.04
C GLU A 44 7.75 21.82 0.72
N ARG A 45 8.77 21.45 1.50
CA ARG A 45 8.71 20.30 2.38
C ARG A 45 8.16 20.73 3.74
N MET A 46 6.99 20.20 4.12
CA MET A 46 6.28 20.57 5.35
C MET A 46 6.24 19.45 6.38
N GLU A 47 6.02 19.79 7.65
CA GLU A 47 5.78 18.79 8.70
C GLU A 47 4.45 18.04 8.48
N PRO A 48 4.30 16.82 9.02
CA PRO A 48 3.04 16.09 8.99
C PRO A 48 1.87 16.93 9.55
N VAL A 49 0.73 16.84 8.87
CA VAL A 49 -0.51 17.57 9.18
C VAL A 49 -1.56 16.61 9.75
N PRO A 50 -2.60 17.11 10.44
CA PRO A 50 -3.73 16.29 10.84
C PRO A 50 -4.30 15.49 9.66
N LEU A 51 -4.70 14.25 9.95
CA LEU A 51 -5.24 13.31 8.97
C LEU A 51 -6.52 12.66 9.51
N ARG A 52 -7.31 12.09 8.61
CA ARG A 52 -8.59 11.47 8.94
C ARG A 52 -8.54 9.96 8.72
N ALA A 53 -9.08 9.19 9.65
CA ALA A 53 -9.34 7.78 9.41
C ALA A 53 -10.48 7.65 8.40
N LEU A 54 -10.34 6.78 7.40
CA LEU A 54 -11.45 6.47 6.49
C LEU A 54 -12.61 5.84 7.25
N GLU A 55 -13.83 6.25 6.96
CA GLU A 55 -15.01 5.55 7.40
C GLU A 55 -15.12 4.22 6.64
N THR A 56 -15.69 3.19 7.26
CA THR A 56 -15.85 1.87 6.63
C THR A 56 -16.60 1.96 5.30
N SER A 57 -17.55 2.89 5.19
CA SER A 57 -18.38 3.13 4.00
C SER A 57 -17.64 3.84 2.86
N GLU A 58 -16.48 4.45 3.11
CA GLU A 58 -15.69 5.14 2.07
C GLU A 58 -14.76 4.18 1.31
N ILE A 59 -14.35 3.08 1.94
CA ILE A 59 -13.40 2.12 1.37
C ILE A 59 -13.88 1.53 0.03
N PRO A 60 -15.17 1.13 -0.14
CA PRO A 60 -15.68 0.67 -1.43
C PRO A 60 -15.53 1.71 -2.56
N GLY A 61 -15.58 3.01 -2.25
CA GLY A 61 -15.35 4.06 -3.23
C GLY A 61 -13.91 4.07 -3.74
N ILE A 62 -12.93 3.94 -2.85
CA ILE A 62 -11.51 3.87 -3.22
C ILE A 62 -11.20 2.58 -3.99
N VAL A 63 -11.84 1.46 -3.64
CA VAL A 63 -11.76 0.21 -4.42
C VAL A 63 -12.24 0.43 -5.86
N ALA A 64 -13.36 1.14 -6.03
CA ALA A 64 -13.87 1.50 -7.36
C ALA A 64 -12.91 2.45 -8.11
N ASP A 65 -12.23 3.36 -7.42
CA ASP A 65 -11.21 4.22 -8.03
C ASP A 65 -10.01 3.42 -8.58
N TYR A 66 -9.55 2.37 -7.87
CA TYR A 66 -8.51 1.48 -8.40
C TYR A 66 -8.94 0.75 -9.67
N ARG A 67 -10.18 0.25 -9.70
CA ARG A 67 -10.77 -0.35 -10.91
C ARG A 67 -10.81 0.65 -12.06
N ALA A 68 -11.37 1.84 -11.83
CA ALA A 68 -11.47 2.87 -12.86
C ALA A 68 -10.08 3.31 -13.36
N ALA A 69 -9.09 3.41 -12.48
CA ALA A 69 -7.72 3.72 -12.86
C ALA A 69 -7.10 2.61 -13.72
N ALA A 70 -7.43 1.34 -13.45
CA ALA A 70 -7.01 0.22 -14.27
C ALA A 70 -7.66 0.25 -15.67
N GLU A 71 -8.96 0.54 -15.77
CA GLU A 71 -9.67 0.71 -17.04
C GLU A 71 -9.06 1.84 -17.88
N ASN A 72 -8.78 2.98 -17.23
CA ASN A 72 -8.13 4.13 -17.86
C ASN A 72 -6.71 3.79 -18.34
N SER A 73 -5.96 2.97 -17.59
CA SER A 73 -4.63 2.50 -17.97
C SER A 73 -4.67 1.69 -19.26
N ILE A 74 -5.62 0.76 -19.39
CA ILE A 74 -5.79 -0.05 -20.60
C ILE A 74 -6.26 0.82 -21.78
N ALA A 75 -7.19 1.75 -21.55
CA ALA A 75 -7.64 2.69 -22.58
C ALA A 75 -6.48 3.58 -23.09
N ALA A 76 -5.51 3.90 -22.23
CA ALA A 76 -4.29 4.64 -22.58
C ALA A 76 -3.22 3.79 -23.28
N GLY A 77 -3.45 2.48 -23.48
CA GLY A 77 -2.56 1.58 -24.21
C GLY A 77 -1.47 0.91 -23.37
N PHE A 78 -1.55 0.95 -22.04
CA PHE A 78 -0.67 0.14 -21.19
C PHE A 78 -1.02 -1.35 -21.31
N TYR A 79 -0.01 -2.20 -21.13
CA TYR A 79 -0.20 -3.66 -21.21
C TYR A 79 -0.89 -4.23 -19.97
N GLY A 80 -0.64 -3.62 -18.81
CA GLY A 80 -1.09 -4.07 -17.51
C GLY A 80 -0.88 -3.00 -16.45
N VAL A 81 -1.14 -3.35 -15.18
CA VAL A 81 -1.00 -2.43 -14.03
C VAL A 81 -0.24 -3.06 -12.88
N GLU A 82 0.57 -2.24 -12.19
CA GLU A 82 1.22 -2.58 -10.93
C GLU A 82 0.44 -1.92 -9.78
N LEU A 83 -0.12 -2.70 -8.85
CA LEU A 83 -0.74 -2.15 -7.66
C LEU A 83 0.31 -1.75 -6.63
N HIS A 84 0.37 -0.46 -6.25
CA HIS A 84 1.35 0.02 -5.28
C HIS A 84 0.88 -0.23 -3.83
N ALA A 85 1.33 -1.35 -3.25
CA ALA A 85 1.09 -1.73 -1.86
C ALA A 85 2.40 -1.74 -1.02
N ALA A 86 3.17 -0.66 -1.14
CA ALA A 86 4.51 -0.54 -0.58
C ALA A 86 4.84 0.91 -0.18
N ASN A 87 6.01 1.13 0.42
CA ASN A 87 6.63 2.40 0.78
C ASN A 87 5.81 3.32 1.72
N GLY A 88 4.94 2.77 2.55
CA GLY A 88 4.14 3.42 3.58
C GLY A 88 2.91 4.15 3.03
N TYR A 89 2.45 3.79 1.83
CA TYR A 89 1.27 4.39 1.18
C TYR A 89 -0.04 3.67 1.56
N LEU A 90 -1.17 4.12 1.02
CA LEU A 90 -2.49 3.83 1.60
C LEU A 90 -2.74 2.34 1.87
N LEU A 91 -2.45 1.46 0.92
CA LEU A 91 -2.67 0.02 1.10
C LEU A 91 -1.79 -0.57 2.21
N GLU A 92 -0.53 -0.14 2.31
CA GLU A 92 0.39 -0.57 3.37
C GLU A 92 0.02 0.06 4.74
N GLN A 93 -0.56 1.27 4.73
CA GLN A 93 -1.14 1.89 5.94
C GLN A 93 -2.28 1.05 6.53
N PHE A 94 -3.02 0.30 5.70
CA PHE A 94 -3.99 -0.68 6.18
C PHE A 94 -3.32 -2.01 6.55
N LEU A 95 -2.32 -2.45 5.80
CA LEU A 95 -1.67 -3.74 6.03
C LEU A 95 -0.91 -3.80 7.36
N HIS A 96 -0.30 -2.70 7.78
CA HIS A 96 0.61 -2.67 8.94
C HIS A 96 -0.06 -2.23 10.24
N ASP A 97 0.14 -3.02 11.31
CA ASP A 97 -0.48 -2.77 12.63
C ASP A 97 0.13 -1.59 13.41
N GLY A 98 1.30 -1.08 13.00
CA GLY A 98 1.87 0.14 13.55
C GLY A 98 1.16 1.41 13.09
N ILE A 99 0.27 1.30 12.09
CA ILE A 99 -0.56 2.40 11.58
C ILE A 99 -2.04 2.06 11.75
N ASN A 100 -2.46 0.86 11.31
CA ASN A 100 -3.86 0.47 11.31
C ASN A 100 -4.34 0.07 12.71
N ASP A 101 -5.02 1.00 13.38
CA ASP A 101 -5.65 0.81 14.69
C ASP A 101 -7.17 0.62 14.60
N ARG A 102 -7.69 0.26 13.42
CA ARG A 102 -9.11 0.07 13.20
C ARG A 102 -9.65 -1.13 13.99
N THR A 103 -10.92 -1.02 14.36
CA THR A 103 -11.69 -2.07 15.05
C THR A 103 -12.81 -2.65 14.20
N ASP A 104 -12.97 -2.17 12.96
CA ASP A 104 -13.92 -2.71 11.99
C ASP A 104 -13.31 -3.87 11.18
N ARG A 105 -14.01 -4.31 10.13
CA ARG A 105 -13.61 -5.42 9.25
C ARG A 105 -12.28 -5.21 8.51
N TYR A 106 -11.67 -4.04 8.62
CA TYR A 106 -10.41 -3.67 7.96
C TYR A 106 -9.23 -3.52 8.94
N GLY A 107 -9.38 -3.91 10.21
CA GLY A 107 -8.32 -3.82 11.23
C GLY A 107 -8.26 -5.04 12.16
N GLY A 108 -7.28 -5.04 13.07
CA GLY A 108 -7.04 -6.15 13.99
C GLY A 108 -6.22 -7.26 13.35
N SER A 109 -6.86 -8.37 12.96
CA SER A 109 -6.16 -9.56 12.45
C SER A 109 -5.47 -9.30 11.11
N VAL A 110 -4.45 -10.10 10.76
CA VAL A 110 -3.73 -9.97 9.48
C VAL A 110 -4.69 -10.06 8.29
N GLU A 111 -5.68 -10.95 8.34
CA GLU A 111 -6.69 -11.12 7.29
C GLU A 111 -7.57 -9.87 7.13
N SER A 112 -7.92 -9.24 8.25
CA SER A 112 -8.73 -8.02 8.24
C SER A 112 -7.92 -6.82 7.75
N ARG A 113 -6.65 -6.69 8.15
CA ARG A 113 -5.73 -5.66 7.65
C ARG A 113 -5.45 -5.81 6.16
N ALA A 114 -5.29 -7.04 5.67
CA ALA A 114 -5.07 -7.33 4.25
C ALA A 114 -6.35 -7.21 3.39
N ARG A 115 -7.54 -7.13 4.01
CA ARG A 115 -8.82 -7.12 3.29
C ARG A 115 -8.91 -6.04 2.22
N PHE A 116 -8.54 -4.80 2.56
CA PHE A 116 -8.64 -3.68 1.62
C PHE A 116 -7.69 -3.87 0.41
N LEU A 117 -6.49 -4.41 0.65
CA LEU A 117 -5.56 -4.76 -0.42
C LEU A 117 -6.19 -5.73 -1.42
N PHE A 118 -6.81 -6.80 -0.92
CA PHE A 118 -7.41 -7.81 -1.79
C PHE A 118 -8.70 -7.32 -2.46
N GLU A 119 -9.51 -6.49 -1.81
CA GLU A 119 -10.66 -5.85 -2.46
C GLU A 119 -10.19 -4.97 -3.65
N ALA A 120 -9.07 -4.25 -3.51
CA ALA A 120 -8.50 -3.48 -4.62
C ALA A 120 -7.96 -4.37 -5.75
N VAL A 121 -7.24 -5.46 -5.42
CA VAL A 121 -6.73 -6.43 -6.41
C VAL A 121 -7.87 -7.08 -7.19
N GLU A 122 -8.89 -7.58 -6.48
CA GLU A 122 -10.04 -8.26 -7.06
C GLU A 122 -10.87 -7.31 -7.93
N ALA A 123 -11.04 -6.04 -7.51
CA ALA A 123 -11.73 -5.04 -8.32
C ALA A 123 -10.97 -4.70 -9.62
N ILE A 124 -9.63 -4.70 -9.60
CA ILE A 124 -8.81 -4.53 -10.81
C ILE A 124 -9.02 -5.73 -11.76
N PHE A 125 -9.20 -6.95 -11.25
CA PHE A 125 -9.45 -8.13 -12.09
C PHE A 125 -10.75 -8.05 -12.89
N GLU A 126 -11.72 -7.25 -12.45
CA GLU A 126 -12.94 -6.99 -13.22
C GLU A 126 -12.67 -6.22 -14.53
N SER A 127 -11.51 -5.56 -14.64
CA SER A 127 -11.13 -4.74 -15.79
C SER A 127 -10.05 -5.39 -16.67
N LEU A 128 -9.18 -6.23 -16.09
CA LEU A 128 -8.16 -7.00 -16.82
C LEU A 128 -7.88 -8.35 -16.16
N GLY A 129 -7.56 -9.36 -16.97
CA GLY A 129 -7.16 -10.67 -16.45
C GLY A 129 -5.95 -10.58 -15.51
N SER A 130 -5.91 -11.43 -14.48
CA SER A 130 -4.88 -11.41 -13.43
C SER A 130 -3.44 -11.45 -13.97
N SER A 131 -3.22 -12.10 -15.12
CA SER A 131 -1.89 -12.22 -15.75
C SER A 131 -1.36 -10.91 -16.34
N LYS A 132 -2.13 -9.82 -16.24
CA LYS A 132 -1.74 -8.45 -16.58
C LYS A 132 -1.72 -7.52 -15.36
N VAL A 133 -1.84 -8.09 -14.17
CA VAL A 133 -1.76 -7.37 -12.90
C VAL A 133 -0.54 -7.86 -12.15
N ASP A 134 0.21 -6.92 -11.61
CA ASP A 134 1.26 -7.19 -10.64
C ASP A 134 1.07 -6.34 -9.39
N ILE A 135 1.83 -6.64 -8.34
CA ILE A 135 1.74 -5.96 -7.05
C ILE A 135 3.14 -5.70 -6.49
N ARG A 136 3.32 -4.48 -5.97
CA ARG A 136 4.57 -4.04 -5.36
C ARG A 136 4.46 -4.01 -3.84
N LEU A 137 5.40 -4.64 -3.14
CA LEU A 137 5.37 -4.90 -1.69
C LEU A 137 6.70 -4.54 -1.00
N SER A 138 6.64 -4.03 0.23
CA SER A 138 7.83 -3.66 1.04
C SER A 138 7.81 -4.21 2.47
N HIS A 139 7.80 -5.53 2.59
CA HIS A 139 7.93 -6.38 3.77
C HIS A 139 8.76 -5.83 4.95
N PHE A 140 9.90 -5.23 4.65
CA PHE A 140 10.81 -4.68 5.67
C PHE A 140 10.98 -3.16 5.54
N GLY A 141 10.09 -2.50 4.81
CA GLY A 141 10.02 -1.06 4.70
C GLY A 141 9.76 -0.40 6.06
N SER A 142 10.28 0.81 6.24
CA SER A 142 9.99 1.65 7.41
C SER A 142 9.73 3.10 7.02
N SER A 143 9.27 3.29 5.76
CA SER A 143 9.04 4.58 5.15
C SER A 143 8.05 5.39 5.98
N PHE A 144 8.34 6.68 6.17
CA PHE A 144 7.48 7.60 6.92
C PHE A 144 7.12 7.16 8.35
N GLY A 145 7.90 6.27 8.97
CA GLY A 145 7.61 5.76 10.32
C GLY A 145 6.70 4.54 10.37
N ASP A 146 6.39 3.99 9.20
CA ASP A 146 5.69 2.73 9.05
C ASP A 146 6.42 1.57 9.75
N LYS A 147 5.64 0.69 10.38
CA LYS A 147 6.08 -0.46 11.18
C LYS A 147 4.99 -1.51 11.18
N ASP A 148 5.39 -2.77 11.10
CA ASP A 148 4.55 -3.93 11.37
C ASP A 148 5.21 -4.76 12.46
N SER A 149 4.43 -5.29 13.41
CA SER A 149 4.96 -6.05 14.55
C SER A 149 5.44 -7.45 14.15
N ASP A 150 4.89 -8.04 13.09
CA ASP A 150 5.28 -9.34 12.55
C ASP A 150 5.17 -9.35 11.01
N PRO A 151 6.10 -8.69 10.29
CA PRO A 151 6.04 -8.60 8.84
C PRO A 151 6.23 -9.96 8.16
N ILE A 152 6.85 -10.93 8.83
CA ILE A 152 6.94 -12.28 8.28
C ILE A 152 5.53 -12.88 8.20
N ALA A 153 4.77 -12.87 9.29
CA ALA A 153 3.40 -13.39 9.28
C ALA A 153 2.50 -12.59 8.33
N THR A 154 2.54 -11.25 8.40
CA THR A 154 1.72 -10.35 7.58
C THR A 154 1.91 -10.62 6.09
N TYR A 155 3.16 -10.67 5.63
CA TYR A 155 3.41 -10.84 4.20
C TYR A 155 3.40 -12.30 3.74
N THR A 156 3.65 -13.27 4.63
CA THR A 156 3.39 -14.68 4.30
C THR A 156 1.91 -14.86 3.95
N HIS A 157 1.00 -14.34 4.78
CA HIS A 157 -0.43 -14.37 4.48
C HIS A 157 -0.78 -13.71 3.13
N VAL A 158 -0.24 -12.52 2.87
CA VAL A 158 -0.48 -11.80 1.61
C VAL A 158 0.03 -12.63 0.42
N LEU A 159 1.27 -13.10 0.47
CA LEU A 159 1.89 -13.81 -0.64
C LEU A 159 1.27 -15.20 -0.87
N GLU A 160 0.86 -15.91 0.17
CA GLU A 160 0.12 -17.17 0.07
C GLU A 160 -1.22 -16.96 -0.64
N ARG A 161 -1.99 -15.93 -0.25
CA ARG A 161 -3.25 -15.62 -0.94
C ARG A 161 -3.04 -15.12 -2.37
N LEU A 162 -1.98 -14.35 -2.64
CA LEU A 162 -1.64 -13.94 -4.01
C LEU A 162 -1.30 -15.14 -4.92
N ASN A 163 -0.87 -16.27 -4.36
CA ASN A 163 -0.63 -17.50 -5.14
C ASN A 163 -1.92 -18.16 -5.64
N GLU A 164 -3.10 -17.78 -5.14
CA GLU A 164 -4.38 -18.22 -5.68
C GLU A 164 -4.67 -17.59 -7.06
N TYR A 165 -3.93 -16.53 -7.44
CA TYR A 165 -4.08 -15.83 -8.71
C TYR A 165 -2.90 -16.08 -9.66
N ASP A 166 -3.20 -16.07 -10.95
CA ASP A 166 -2.20 -16.06 -12.02
C ASP A 166 -1.74 -14.62 -12.28
N LEU A 167 -1.07 -14.00 -11.30
CA LEU A 167 -0.51 -12.65 -11.44
C LEU A 167 0.66 -12.63 -12.43
N ALA A 168 0.88 -11.49 -13.07
CA ALA A 168 2.05 -11.28 -13.94
C ALA A 168 3.36 -11.48 -13.16
N TYR A 169 3.48 -10.87 -11.98
CA TYR A 169 4.57 -11.06 -11.01
C TYR A 169 4.23 -10.40 -9.66
N ALA A 170 5.06 -10.65 -8.65
CA ALA A 170 5.11 -9.88 -7.41
C ALA A 170 6.46 -9.15 -7.32
N HIS A 171 6.43 -7.84 -7.12
CA HIS A 171 7.60 -6.98 -7.02
C HIS A 171 7.95 -6.71 -5.56
N LEU A 172 9.00 -7.36 -5.06
CA LEU A 172 9.42 -7.25 -3.67
C LEU A 172 10.56 -6.24 -3.54
N ILE A 173 10.36 -5.23 -2.69
CA ILE A 173 11.39 -4.25 -2.36
C ILE A 173 12.26 -4.80 -1.22
N GLU A 174 13.52 -5.09 -1.52
CA GLU A 174 14.51 -5.45 -0.51
C GLU A 174 14.90 -4.21 0.33
N PRO A 175 15.21 -4.36 1.63
CA PRO A 175 15.61 -3.27 2.52
C PRO A 175 17.02 -2.73 2.23
N ARG A 176 17.54 -2.93 1.01
CA ARG A 176 18.86 -2.51 0.56
C ARG A 176 18.74 -1.17 -0.16
N GLY A 177 19.02 -0.07 0.55
CA GLY A 177 19.03 1.28 -0.01
C GLY A 177 19.42 2.34 1.03
N TYR A 178 19.29 3.64 0.69
CA TYR A 178 19.53 4.76 1.61
C TYR A 178 18.43 4.92 2.69
N HIS A 179 17.48 3.99 2.75
CA HIS A 179 16.42 3.96 3.76
C HIS A 179 16.95 3.38 5.07
N VAL A 180 16.31 3.73 6.18
CA VAL A 180 16.67 3.17 7.48
C VAL A 180 16.42 1.66 7.44
N ARG A 181 17.49 0.89 7.68
CA ARG A 181 17.41 -0.57 7.72
C ARG A 181 16.47 -0.98 8.86
N ASN A 182 15.45 -1.76 8.54
CA ASN A 182 14.59 -2.35 9.54
C ASN A 182 15.39 -3.42 10.32
N PRO A 183 15.50 -3.36 11.67
CA PRO A 183 16.34 -4.26 12.45
C PRO A 183 16.00 -5.75 12.31
N ILE A 184 14.74 -6.09 12.00
CA ILE A 184 14.28 -7.47 11.82
C ILE A 184 14.54 -8.03 10.41
N ALA A 185 15.09 -7.23 9.50
CA ALA A 185 15.29 -7.66 8.13
C ALA A 185 16.50 -8.60 7.95
N PRO A 186 16.36 -9.73 7.22
CA PRO A 186 17.45 -10.69 7.02
C PRO A 186 18.67 -10.08 6.33
N GLU A 187 19.88 -10.39 6.81
CA GLU A 187 21.14 -9.89 6.22
C GLU A 187 21.32 -10.28 4.75
N LYS A 188 20.90 -11.50 4.40
CA LYS A 188 21.09 -12.06 3.05
C LYS A 188 19.97 -11.69 2.07
N GLY A 189 19.01 -10.86 2.48
CA GLY A 189 17.81 -10.52 1.70
C GLY A 189 16.67 -11.52 1.94
N SER A 190 15.48 -11.16 1.50
CA SER A 190 14.22 -11.84 1.83
C SER A 190 13.73 -12.82 0.77
N ALA A 191 14.09 -12.64 -0.50
CA ALA A 191 13.63 -13.50 -1.60
C ALA A 191 14.73 -14.45 -2.11
N ARG A 192 14.40 -15.73 -2.37
CA ARG A 192 15.27 -16.65 -3.14
C ARG A 192 14.61 -17.22 -4.39
N GLN A 193 13.31 -17.51 -4.37
CA GLN A 193 12.45 -17.76 -5.54
C GLN A 193 11.03 -17.95 -4.99
N PHE A 194 10.01 -17.37 -5.61
CA PHE A 194 8.64 -17.43 -5.07
C PHE A 194 7.77 -18.51 -5.73
N ARG A 195 8.19 -19.05 -6.88
CA ARG A 195 7.56 -20.18 -7.57
C ARG A 195 8.65 -21.09 -8.14
N GLU A 196 8.52 -22.40 -7.95
CA GLU A 196 9.22 -23.39 -8.76
C GLU A 196 8.48 -23.46 -10.10
N THR A 197 9.19 -23.19 -11.19
CA THR A 197 8.68 -23.35 -12.58
C THR A 197 8.78 -24.79 -13.03
#